data_AF-A0A5C1HTZ7-F1
#
_entry.id   AF-A0A5C1HTZ7-F1
#
_cell.length_a   1.000
_cell.length_b   1.000
_cell.length_c   1.000
_cell.angle_alpha   90.00
_cell.angle_beta   90.00
_cell.angle_gamma   90.00
#
_symmetry.space_group_name_H-M   'P 1'
#
loop_
_entity.id
_entity.type
_entity.pdbx_description
1 polymer ?
#
loop_
_entity_poly.entity_id
_entity_poly.type
_entity_poly.pdbx_seq_one_letter_code
_entity_poly.pdbx_strand_id
1 'polypeptide(L)'
;MDAIVFHIAPYQLARLTLLISGITLALLLWFTRKDNPKANRLLSLALIVSLLHVAGLPPAVLLAFGPLLYLYVRQLVLRERSLRWQDGLHFCPLLAGYWIPGGLVLIPVIVYLYLSHRLIRHFYQSLQPVLMDRPRFAFRGLEKVLILLGLLCLPGIINGVFCLAIALVMTGMVVAVILKTDVNVTLTTGNMNDREKARRLKEAVAAGRLYEDAELTLTSLAIKLGLHPHELSRIINNGLQKNFNDLINGFRVREVARKMRDPAYDRFTLLGIAYESGFNSQRTFSRVFKEMTGKSPVEYKNNLKKEWPNDKLATPSNSRPVILRQESPLVGVFKTTKRNIMIRNYFKIAYRSLSRNSGLSIINISSLAIGMACVLLIGLYIGDELGYDRFFKNAERIYRVNIHEKDGNNEFIAAHTPPPVGAALQSGFPEIESYTRIYQPGDQVVHLTGMGIVKRLSTKIVCQLTLTSCNFSAIPC
;
A
#
# COMPACT_ATOMS: atom_id res chain seq x y z
N MET A 1 -35.97 2.43 24.03
CA MET A 1 -34.83 1.73 23.41
C MET A 1 -33.75 2.77 23.21
N ASP A 2 -32.80 2.81 24.14
CA ASP A 2 -31.66 3.71 24.02
C ASP A 2 -30.83 3.29 22.82
N ALA A 3 -30.67 4.21 21.88
CA ALA A 3 -29.84 4.02 20.71
C ALA A 3 -28.43 3.66 21.18
N ILE A 4 -27.99 2.44 20.87
CA ILE A 4 -26.58 2.02 20.97
C ILE A 4 -25.82 2.77 19.86
N VAL A 5 -25.70 4.09 20.00
CA VAL A 5 -24.78 4.90 19.22
C VAL A 5 -23.43 4.66 19.86
N PHE A 6 -22.60 3.86 19.19
CA PHE A 6 -21.19 3.72 19.51
C PHE A 6 -20.54 5.12 19.57
N HIS A 7 -20.42 5.70 20.76
CA HIS A 7 -19.62 6.89 21.02
C HIS A 7 -18.12 6.53 20.95
N ILE A 8 -17.66 6.10 19.77
CA ILE A 8 -16.24 5.88 19.51
C ILE A 8 -15.63 7.26 19.25
N ALA A 9 -14.79 7.72 20.19
CA ALA A 9 -14.04 8.96 20.01
C ALA A 9 -13.17 8.87 18.74
N PRO A 10 -13.04 9.95 17.94
CA PRO A 10 -12.25 9.95 16.70
C PRO A 10 -10.81 9.45 16.87
N TYR A 11 -10.21 9.73 18.04
CA TYR A 11 -8.89 9.22 18.42
C TYR A 11 -8.81 7.68 18.43
N GLN A 12 -9.85 7.01 18.95
CA GLN A 12 -9.90 5.54 19.02
C GLN A 12 -10.01 4.93 17.62
N LEU A 13 -10.78 5.56 16.74
CA LEU A 13 -10.90 5.13 15.34
C LEU A 13 -9.57 5.32 14.59
N ALA A 14 -8.91 6.46 14.78
CA ALA A 14 -7.60 6.72 14.18
C ALA A 14 -6.53 5.74 14.68
N ARG A 15 -6.51 5.45 15.98
CA ARG A 15 -5.64 4.46 16.61
C ARG A 15 -5.84 3.07 16.02
N LEU A 16 -7.10 2.62 15.89
CA LEU A 16 -7.43 1.32 15.30
C LEU A 16 -6.99 1.23 13.82
N THR A 17 -7.30 2.27 13.04
CA THR A 17 -6.92 2.34 11.62
C THR A 17 -5.41 2.29 11.43
N LEU A 18 -4.66 3.01 12.26
CA LEU A 18 -3.20 2.99 12.23
C LEU A 18 -2.62 1.63 12.63
N LEU A 19 -3.20 0.96 13.62
CA LEU A 19 -2.77 -0.38 14.01
C LEU A 19 -2.96 -1.39 12.87
N ILE A 20 -4.14 -1.42 12.26
CA ILE A 20 -4.45 -2.37 11.19
C ILE A 20 -3.59 -2.10 9.94
N SER A 21 -3.57 -0.85 9.47
CA SER A 21 -2.75 -0.46 8.31
C SER A 21 -1.24 -0.57 8.57
N GLY A 22 -0.79 -0.24 9.78
CA GLY A 22 0.61 -0.35 10.19
C GLY A 22 1.10 -1.80 10.24
N ILE A 23 0.31 -2.71 10.82
CA ILE A 23 0.67 -4.14 10.92
C ILE A 23 0.77 -4.75 9.51
N THR A 24 -0.19 -4.46 8.64
CA THR A 24 -0.18 -4.95 7.26
C THR A 24 1.04 -4.43 6.49
N LEU A 25 1.37 -3.15 6.61
CA LEU A 25 2.57 -2.57 5.99
C LEU A 25 3.88 -3.13 6.56
N ALA A 26 3.94 -3.37 7.87
CA ALA A 26 5.10 -4.00 8.51
C ALA A 26 5.32 -5.42 7.97
N LEU A 27 4.25 -6.21 7.83
CA LEU A 27 4.30 -7.56 7.27
C LEU A 27 4.71 -7.53 5.79
N LEU A 28 4.11 -6.62 4.99
CA LEU A 28 4.49 -6.44 3.58
C LEU A 28 5.99 -6.12 3.44
N LEU A 29 6.48 -5.18 4.25
CA LEU A 29 7.89 -4.80 4.23
C LEU A 29 8.80 -5.95 4.71
N TRP A 30 8.37 -6.75 5.69
CA TRP A 30 9.14 -7.88 6.20
C TRP A 30 9.46 -8.92 5.12
N PHE A 31 8.47 -9.24 4.28
CA PHE A 31 8.60 -10.24 3.22
C PHE A 31 9.12 -9.67 1.90
N THR A 32 9.30 -8.35 1.78
CA THR A 32 9.89 -7.78 0.58
C THR A 32 11.35 -8.17 0.43
N ARG A 33 11.67 -8.80 -0.71
CA ARG A 33 13.05 -9.13 -1.09
C ARG A 33 13.70 -8.04 -1.94
N LYS A 34 12.95 -6.98 -2.27
CA LYS A 34 13.40 -5.83 -3.05
C LYS A 34 14.30 -4.92 -2.20
N ASP A 35 15.35 -4.35 -2.79
CA ASP A 35 16.21 -3.31 -2.18
C ASP A 35 16.61 -3.56 -0.71
N ASN A 36 17.71 -4.30 -0.50
CA ASN A 36 18.31 -4.57 0.81
C ASN A 36 17.34 -5.22 1.84
N PRO A 37 17.08 -6.53 1.75
CA PRO A 37 16.10 -7.21 2.59
C PRO A 37 16.43 -7.17 4.09
N LYS A 38 17.71 -7.01 4.46
CA LYS A 38 18.12 -6.88 5.87
C LYS A 38 17.64 -5.55 6.46
N ALA A 39 17.82 -4.46 5.72
CA ALA A 39 17.33 -3.14 6.13
C ALA A 39 15.80 -3.13 6.23
N ASN A 40 15.09 -3.73 5.26
CA ASN A 40 13.62 -3.77 5.28
C ASN A 40 13.06 -4.48 6.51
N ARG A 41 13.69 -5.58 6.95
CA ARG A 41 13.33 -6.27 8.21
C ARG A 41 13.56 -5.40 9.44
N LEU A 42 14.67 -4.66 9.50
CA LEU A 42 14.95 -3.75 10.62
C LEU A 42 13.93 -2.60 10.71
N LEU A 43 13.57 -2.02 9.56
CA LEU A 43 12.55 -0.97 9.51
C LEU A 43 11.15 -1.51 9.85
N SER A 44 10.84 -2.73 9.40
CA SER A 44 9.60 -3.43 9.76
C SER A 44 9.50 -3.65 11.27
N LEU A 45 10.58 -4.12 11.92
CA LEU A 45 10.63 -4.27 13.38
C LEU A 45 10.47 -2.94 14.11
N ALA A 46 11.08 -1.86 13.61
CA ALA A 46 10.93 -0.53 14.20
C ALA A 46 9.47 -0.04 14.13
N LEU A 47 8.77 -0.31 13.03
CA LEU A 47 7.34 -0.03 12.90
C LEU A 47 6.50 -0.92 13.84
N ILE A 48 6.82 -2.22 13.98
CA ILE A 48 6.12 -3.10 14.93
C ILE A 48 6.26 -2.58 16.37
N VAL A 49 7.47 -2.17 16.77
CA VAL A 49 7.75 -1.60 18.09
C VAL A 49 6.92 -0.34 18.36
N SER A 50 6.81 0.57 17.39
CA SER A 50 5.98 1.77 17.55
C SER A 50 4.48 1.43 17.61
N LEU A 51 4.02 0.47 16.82
CA LEU A 51 2.62 0.01 16.84
C LEU A 51 2.26 -0.72 18.13
N LEU A 52 3.16 -1.55 18.70
CA LEU A 52 2.96 -2.20 19.98
C LEU A 52 2.75 -1.17 21.10
N HIS A 53 3.57 -0.12 21.11
CA HIS A 53 3.39 0.96 22.07
C HIS A 53 2.05 1.70 21.86
N VAL A 54 1.67 1.99 20.61
CA VAL A 54 0.35 2.53 20.28
C VAL A 54 -0.78 1.59 20.72
N ALA A 55 -0.59 0.27 20.70
CA ALA A 55 -1.55 -0.72 21.20
C ALA A 55 -1.68 -0.72 22.74
N GLY A 56 -0.83 0.01 23.45
CA GLY A 56 -0.86 0.15 24.91
C GLY A 56 0.20 -0.66 25.65
N LEU A 57 1.19 -1.22 24.95
CA LEU A 57 2.32 -1.87 25.60
C LEU A 57 3.19 -0.85 26.37
N PRO A 58 3.86 -1.31 27.45
CA PRO A 58 4.65 -0.44 28.31
C PRO A 58 5.72 0.33 27.52
N PRO A 59 6.05 1.58 27.94
CA PRO A 59 7.05 2.41 27.26
C PRO A 59 8.39 1.72 27.06
N ALA A 60 8.77 0.76 27.91
CA ALA A 60 9.98 -0.04 27.79
C ALA A 60 10.17 -0.65 26.39
N VAL A 61 9.09 -0.97 25.66
CA VAL A 61 9.16 -1.47 24.28
C VAL A 61 9.84 -0.47 23.33
N LEU A 62 9.70 0.84 23.57
CA LEU A 62 10.37 1.90 22.79
C LEU A 62 11.90 1.87 22.90
N LEU A 63 12.48 1.21 23.91
CA LEU A 63 13.95 1.09 24.04
C LEU A 63 14.56 0.33 22.86
N ALA A 64 13.80 -0.53 22.19
CA ALA A 64 14.24 -1.20 20.97
C ALA A 64 14.16 -0.30 19.72
N PHE A 65 13.35 0.77 19.74
CA PHE A 65 13.07 1.61 18.58
C PHE A 65 14.33 2.33 18.06
N GLY A 66 15.07 2.97 18.96
CA GLY A 66 16.31 3.69 18.63
C GLY A 66 17.37 2.78 17.98
N PRO A 67 17.79 1.68 18.64
CA PRO A 67 18.71 0.71 18.07
C PRO A 67 18.28 0.17 16.71
N LEU A 68 16.99 -0.15 16.50
CA LEU A 68 16.50 -0.67 15.22
C LEU A 68 16.63 0.36 14.09
N LEU A 69 16.27 1.62 14.34
CA LEU A 69 16.45 2.70 13.37
C LEU A 69 17.92 2.97 13.08
N TYR A 70 18.79 2.94 14.10
CA TYR A 70 20.23 3.07 13.91
C TYR A 70 20.81 1.96 13.03
N LEU A 71 20.48 0.71 13.33
CA LEU A 71 20.92 -0.43 12.53
C LEU A 71 20.36 -0.39 11.11
N TYR A 72 19.12 0.09 10.93
CA TYR A 72 18.53 0.31 9.61
C TYR A 72 19.33 1.34 8.81
N VAL A 73 19.59 2.52 9.37
CA VAL A 73 20.38 3.58 8.73
C VAL A 73 21.79 3.07 8.42
N ARG A 74 22.41 2.34 9.35
CA ARG A 74 23.73 1.74 9.13
C ARG A 74 23.73 0.72 8.01
N GLN A 75 22.71 -0.12 7.90
CA GLN A 75 22.60 -1.12 6.83
C GLN A 75 22.33 -0.48 5.45
N LEU A 76 21.69 0.70 5.41
CA LEU A 76 21.53 1.49 4.19
C LEU A 76 22.83 2.17 3.75
N VAL A 77 23.57 2.75 4.70
CA VAL A 77 24.80 3.50 4.44
C VAL A 77 25.97 2.57 4.14
N LEU A 78 26.12 1.47 4.89
CA LEU A 78 27.22 0.51 4.77
C LEU A 78 26.70 -0.82 4.22
N ARG A 79 26.35 -0.85 2.93
CA ARG A 79 25.71 -2.00 2.27
C ARG A 79 26.53 -3.31 2.35
N GLU A 80 27.85 -3.21 2.44
CA GLU A 80 28.78 -4.36 2.46
C GLU A 80 28.99 -4.98 3.85
N ARG A 81 28.58 -4.29 4.93
CA ARG A 81 28.80 -4.79 6.29
C ARG A 81 27.64 -5.67 6.74
N SER A 82 27.93 -6.91 7.14
CA SER A 82 26.95 -7.80 7.75
C SER A 82 26.71 -7.44 9.22
N LEU A 83 25.47 -7.62 9.69
CA LEU A 83 25.14 -7.59 11.12
C LEU A 83 26.00 -8.62 11.87
N ARG A 84 26.64 -8.20 12.95
CA ARG A 84 27.46 -9.03 13.84
C ARG A 84 26.69 -9.30 15.13
N TRP A 85 27.06 -10.36 15.84
CA TRP A 85 26.46 -10.68 17.14
C TRP A 85 26.62 -9.56 18.19
N GLN A 86 27.71 -8.80 18.08
CA GLN A 86 27.97 -7.61 18.90
C GLN A 86 26.91 -6.50 18.73
N ASP A 87 26.18 -6.48 17.61
CA ASP A 87 25.10 -5.51 17.41
C ASP A 87 23.90 -5.78 18.34
N GLY A 88 23.80 -7.00 18.88
CA GLY A 88 22.82 -7.36 19.91
C GLY A 88 23.01 -6.57 21.22
N LEU A 89 24.23 -6.11 21.52
CA LEU A 89 24.52 -5.32 22.73
C LEU A 89 23.78 -3.97 22.74
N HIS A 90 23.42 -3.43 21.57
CA HIS A 90 22.61 -2.21 21.48
C HIS A 90 21.22 -2.37 22.12
N PHE A 91 20.75 -3.61 22.31
CA PHE A 91 19.47 -3.92 22.92
C PHE A 91 19.56 -4.20 24.43
N CYS A 92 20.74 -4.14 25.05
CA CYS A 92 20.90 -4.26 26.51
C CYS A 92 19.98 -3.32 27.32
N PRO A 93 19.73 -2.05 26.89
CA PRO A 93 18.78 -1.18 27.59
C PRO A 93 17.37 -1.76 27.71
N LEU A 94 16.94 -2.61 26.77
CA LEU A 94 15.63 -3.25 26.81
C LEU A 94 15.46 -4.14 28.05
N LEU A 95 16.53 -4.84 28.47
CA LEU A 95 16.53 -5.69 29.67
C LEU A 95 16.46 -4.85 30.96
N ALA A 96 17.06 -3.66 30.93
CA ALA A 96 17.00 -2.70 32.03
C ALA A 96 15.70 -1.89 32.05
N GLY A 97 14.83 -2.02 31.04
CA GLY A 97 13.65 -1.17 30.84
C GLY A 97 12.62 -1.20 31.97
N TYR A 98 12.57 -2.27 32.76
CA TYR A 98 11.72 -2.36 33.95
C TYR A 98 12.12 -1.35 35.05
N TRP A 99 13.40 -0.98 35.10
CA TRP A 99 13.97 -0.10 36.12
C TRP A 99 14.01 1.37 35.69
N ILE A 100 13.65 1.66 34.43
CA ILE A 100 13.72 3.01 33.87
C ILE A 100 12.35 3.68 33.99
N PRO A 101 12.22 4.81 34.71
CA PRO A 101 10.96 5.54 34.77
C PRO A 101 10.57 6.05 33.37
N GLY A 102 9.27 6.03 33.07
CA GLY A 102 8.75 6.15 31.69
C GLY A 102 9.27 7.35 30.89
N GLY A 103 9.50 8.50 31.53
CA GLY A 103 10.05 9.69 30.86
C GLY A 103 11.51 9.55 30.40
N LEU A 104 12.33 8.77 31.11
CA LEU A 104 13.73 8.54 30.76
C LEU A 104 13.92 7.55 29.61
N VAL A 105 12.88 6.78 29.25
CA VAL A 105 12.91 5.81 28.15
C VAL A 105 13.18 6.46 26.79
N LEU A 106 12.82 7.74 26.64
CA LEU A 106 13.03 8.50 25.41
C LEU A 106 14.46 9.01 25.23
N ILE A 107 15.27 9.06 26.31
CA ILE A 107 16.66 9.52 26.24
C ILE A 107 17.51 8.59 25.35
N PRO A 108 17.53 7.26 25.55
CA PRO A 108 18.20 6.33 24.63
C PRO A 108 17.70 6.45 23.19
N VAL A 109 16.39 6.65 22.98
CA VAL A 109 15.81 6.80 21.64
C VAL A 109 16.40 8.02 20.93
N ILE A 110 16.44 9.17 21.61
CA ILE A 110 17.01 10.41 21.08
C ILE A 110 18.51 10.24 20.79
N VAL A 111 19.26 9.57 21.68
CA VAL A 111 20.69 9.28 21.47
C VAL A 111 20.91 8.46 20.19
N TYR A 112 20.12 7.40 19.96
CA TYR A 112 20.24 6.60 18.75
C TYR A 112 19.78 7.31 17.47
N LEU A 113 18.79 8.20 17.54
CA LEU A 113 18.41 9.07 16.41
C LEU A 113 19.56 10.03 16.07
N TYR A 114 20.21 10.62 17.08
CA TYR A 114 21.39 11.46 16.90
C TYR A 114 22.57 10.67 16.31
N LEU A 115 22.86 9.47 16.80
CA LEU A 115 23.89 8.59 16.25
C LEU A 115 23.60 8.22 14.79
N SER A 116 22.33 8.00 14.44
CA SER A 116 21.90 7.73 13.07
C SER A 116 22.16 8.92 12.15
N HIS A 117 21.80 10.12 12.59
CA HIS A 117 22.07 11.36 11.85
C HIS A 117 23.58 11.60 11.69
N ARG A 118 24.35 11.41 12.77
CA ARG A 118 25.82 11.53 12.76
C ARG A 118 26.46 10.54 11.80
N LEU A 119 25.95 9.31 11.71
CA LEU A 119 26.44 8.29 10.79
C LEU A 119 26.24 8.69 9.33
N ILE A 120 25.07 9.22 8.97
CA ILE A 120 24.79 9.74 7.62
C ILE A 120 25.75 10.90 7.30
N ARG A 121 25.96 11.82 8.26
CA ARG A 121 26.87 12.96 8.07
C ARG A 121 28.32 12.53 7.90
N HIS A 122 28.78 11.54 8.68
CA HIS A 122 30.12 11.00 8.55
C HIS A 122 30.33 10.29 7.21
N PHE A 123 29.31 9.57 6.73
CA PHE A 123 29.34 8.98 5.38
C PHE A 123 29.42 10.05 4.29
N TYR A 124 28.70 11.16 4.40
CA TYR A 124 28.86 12.25 3.44
C TYR A 124 30.27 12.84 3.45
N GLN A 125 30.90 12.93 4.62
CA GLN A 125 32.26 13.43 4.76
C GLN A 125 33.32 12.46 4.20
N SER A 126 33.05 11.15 4.21
CA SER A 126 33.98 10.15 3.66
C SER A 126 33.87 9.98 2.15
N LEU A 127 32.82 10.53 1.52
CA LEU A 127 32.68 10.55 0.06
C LEU A 127 33.53 11.66 -0.57
N GLN A 128 34.12 11.36 -1.72
CA GLN A 128 34.79 12.39 -2.53
C GLN A 128 33.78 13.49 -2.90
N PRO A 129 34.20 14.78 -2.93
CA PRO A 129 33.30 15.92 -3.21
C PRO A 129 32.50 15.79 -4.51
N VAL A 130 33.03 15.04 -5.48
CA VAL A 130 32.45 14.81 -6.81
C VAL A 130 31.32 13.76 -6.82
N LEU A 131 31.27 12.85 -5.85
CA LEU A 131 30.22 11.82 -5.72
C LEU A 131 29.15 12.17 -4.68
N MET A 132 29.20 13.38 -4.11
CA MET A 132 28.41 13.74 -2.93
C MET A 132 26.92 13.90 -3.22
N ASP A 133 26.55 14.28 -4.44
CA ASP A 133 25.17 14.73 -4.73
C ASP A 133 24.16 13.58 -4.78
N ARG A 134 24.46 12.47 -5.48
CA ARG A 134 23.55 11.30 -5.60
C ARG A 134 23.12 10.72 -4.24
N PRO A 135 24.02 10.38 -3.30
CA PRO A 135 23.63 9.88 -1.98
C PRO A 135 22.97 10.98 -1.14
N ARG A 136 23.37 12.24 -1.29
CA ARG A 136 22.76 13.36 -0.56
C ARG A 136 21.31 13.60 -0.95
N PHE A 137 20.92 13.36 -2.21
CA PHE A 137 19.51 13.36 -2.62
C PHE A 137 18.77 12.11 -2.13
N ALA A 138 19.41 10.93 -2.20
CA ALA A 138 18.80 9.67 -1.77
C ALA A 138 18.47 9.64 -0.26
N PHE A 139 19.35 10.18 0.58
CA PHE A 139 19.19 10.18 2.03
C PHE A 139 18.60 11.48 2.61
N ARG A 140 18.36 12.51 1.78
CA ARG A 140 17.73 13.77 2.25
C ARG A 140 16.37 13.54 2.91
N GLY A 141 15.56 12.65 2.33
CA GLY A 141 14.26 12.28 2.90
C GLY A 141 14.42 11.60 4.27
N LEU A 142 15.36 10.67 4.36
CA LEU A 142 15.67 9.94 5.60
C LEU A 142 16.17 10.88 6.71
N GLU A 143 17.04 11.83 6.38
CA GLU A 143 17.55 12.82 7.33
C GLU A 143 16.44 13.71 7.90
N LYS A 144 15.52 14.20 7.05
CA LYS A 144 14.34 14.95 7.49
C LYS A 144 13.43 14.12 8.40
N VAL A 145 13.24 12.84 8.06
CA VAL A 145 12.42 11.92 8.88
C VAL A 145 13.07 11.69 10.25
N LEU A 146 14.38 11.48 10.33
CA LEU A 146 15.09 11.30 11.60
C LEU A 146 14.99 12.54 12.50
N ILE A 147 15.12 13.75 11.92
CA ILE A 147 14.96 15.01 12.64
C ILE A 147 13.51 15.16 13.14
N LEU A 148 12.53 14.87 12.27
CA LEU A 148 11.11 14.91 12.63
C LEU A 148 10.79 13.95 13.78
N LEU A 149 11.28 12.70 13.71
CA LEU A 149 11.13 11.73 14.79
C LEU A 149 11.75 12.22 16.10
N GLY A 150 12.93 12.85 16.05
CA GLY A 150 13.56 13.45 17.22
C GLY A 150 12.72 14.57 17.85
N LEU A 151 12.15 15.45 17.02
CA LEU A 151 11.26 16.52 17.47
C LEU A 151 9.97 15.99 18.09
N LEU A 152 9.39 14.92 17.53
CA LEU A 152 8.18 14.28 18.07
C LEU A 152 8.44 13.55 19.39
N CYS A 153 9.66 13.05 19.62
CA CYS A 153 10.01 12.36 20.87
C CYS A 153 10.10 13.32 22.07
N LEU A 154 10.42 14.60 21.87
CA LEU A 154 10.54 15.59 22.95
C LEU A 154 9.23 15.81 23.73
N PRO A 155 8.09 16.15 23.08
CA PRO A 155 6.81 16.29 23.76
C PRO A 155 6.11 14.95 24.05
N GLY A 156 6.60 13.84 23.48
CA GLY A 156 6.10 12.48 23.76
C GLY A 156 6.33 11.99 25.19
N ILE A 157 7.14 12.71 25.98
CA ILE A 157 7.26 12.50 27.44
C ILE A 157 5.95 12.84 28.16
N ILE A 158 5.16 13.79 27.60
CA ILE A 158 4.03 14.43 28.28
C ILE A 158 2.68 13.92 27.75
N ASN A 159 2.60 13.55 26.46
CA ASN A 159 1.31 13.23 25.83
C ASN A 159 1.41 12.03 24.86
N GLY A 160 0.53 11.03 25.05
CA GLY A 160 0.44 9.83 24.21
C GLY A 160 0.02 10.10 22.76
N VAL A 161 -0.49 11.29 22.43
CA VAL A 161 -0.78 11.70 21.04
C VAL A 161 0.49 11.72 20.18
N PHE A 162 1.66 12.03 20.76
CA PHE A 162 2.91 12.04 20.00
C PHE A 162 3.37 10.62 19.62
N CYS A 163 2.95 9.58 20.34
CA CYS A 163 3.20 8.19 19.97
C CYS A 163 2.45 7.80 18.68
N LEU A 164 1.22 8.29 18.50
CA LEU A 164 0.51 8.14 17.21
C LEU A 164 1.24 8.85 16.08
N ALA A 165 1.74 10.06 16.33
CA ALA A 165 2.48 10.82 15.34
C ALA A 165 3.80 10.12 14.94
N ILE A 166 4.52 9.51 15.89
CA ILE A 166 5.70 8.68 15.61
C ILE A 166 5.33 7.48 14.73
N ALA A 167 4.26 6.75 15.08
CA ALA A 167 3.80 5.61 14.29
C ALA A 167 3.34 6.01 12.88
N LEU A 168 2.72 7.19 12.70
CA LEU A 168 2.37 7.74 11.39
C LEU A 168 3.61 8.05 10.53
N VAL A 169 4.61 8.70 11.12
CA VAL A 169 5.88 9.00 10.42
C VAL A 169 6.57 7.71 9.98
N MET A 170 6.60 6.69 10.86
CA MET A 170 7.14 5.37 10.54
C MET A 170 6.36 4.68 9.42
N THR A 171 5.03 4.74 9.47
CA THR A 171 4.15 4.19 8.44
C THR A 171 4.43 4.86 7.09
N GLY A 172 4.54 6.19 7.04
CA GLY A 172 4.90 6.93 5.82
C GLY A 172 6.27 6.57 5.28
N MET A 173 7.25 6.36 6.16
CA MET A 173 8.59 5.89 5.77
C MET A 173 8.56 4.48 5.16
N VAL A 174 7.78 3.56 5.73
CA VAL A 174 7.58 2.21 5.17
C VAL A 174 6.88 2.27 3.81
N VAL A 175 5.82 3.07 3.69
CA VAL A 175 5.12 3.30 2.42
C VAL A 175 6.06 3.84 1.36
N ALA A 176 6.93 4.80 1.69
CA ALA A 176 7.90 5.34 0.75
C ALA A 176 8.91 4.27 0.24
N VAL A 177 9.30 3.32 1.10
CA VAL A 177 10.17 2.20 0.70
C VAL A 177 9.41 1.21 -0.19
N ILE A 178 8.16 0.89 0.14
CA ILE A 178 7.32 -0.05 -0.64
C ILE A 178 6.95 0.53 -2.01
N LEU A 179 6.53 1.80 -2.05
CA LEU A 179 6.09 2.49 -3.26
C LEU A 179 7.23 2.95 -4.15
N LYS A 180 8.49 2.80 -3.74
CA LYS A 180 9.64 3.06 -4.60
C LYS A 180 9.53 2.16 -5.84
N THR A 181 8.96 2.71 -6.91
CA THR A 181 8.56 1.99 -8.10
C THR A 181 9.81 1.58 -8.86
N ASP A 182 9.97 0.28 -9.14
CA ASP A 182 10.72 -0.10 -10.32
C ASP A 182 9.79 0.23 -11.47
N VAL A 183 10.17 1.20 -12.29
CA VAL A 183 9.42 1.56 -13.49
C VAL A 183 9.47 0.36 -14.45
N ASN A 184 8.54 -0.59 -14.26
CA ASN A 184 8.33 -1.73 -15.14
C ASN A 184 7.42 -1.26 -16.29
N VAL A 185 8.01 -0.60 -17.29
CA VAL A 185 7.28 -0.22 -18.51
C VAL A 185 7.07 -1.48 -19.33
N THR A 186 5.95 -2.17 -19.17
CA THR A 186 5.65 -3.32 -20.03
C THR A 186 5.41 -2.82 -21.44
N LEU A 187 6.34 -3.08 -22.36
CA LEU A 187 6.14 -2.77 -23.77
C LEU A 187 5.11 -3.74 -24.33
N THR A 188 3.89 -3.26 -24.61
CA THR A 188 2.88 -4.03 -25.34
C THR A 188 3.31 -4.18 -26.80
N THR A 189 4.13 -5.19 -27.07
CA THR A 189 4.61 -5.57 -28.40
C THR A 189 3.58 -6.50 -29.06
N GLY A 190 2.47 -5.93 -29.55
CA GLY A 190 1.55 -6.63 -30.45
C GLY A 190 2.20 -6.97 -31.80
N ASN A 191 1.38 -7.20 -32.83
CA ASN A 191 1.79 -7.54 -34.21
C ASN A 191 2.46 -6.35 -34.97
N MET A 192 3.32 -5.60 -34.29
CA MET A 192 3.97 -4.38 -34.77
C MET A 192 5.32 -4.72 -35.44
N ASN A 193 5.67 -3.96 -36.49
CA ASN A 193 6.97 -4.07 -37.15
C ASN A 193 8.11 -3.65 -36.22
N ASP A 194 9.31 -4.20 -36.42
CA ASP A 194 10.50 -3.99 -35.57
C ASP A 194 10.87 -2.50 -35.44
N ARG A 195 10.61 -1.68 -36.48
CA ARG A 195 10.82 -0.22 -36.47
C ARG A 195 9.88 0.53 -35.52
N GLU A 196 8.64 0.08 -35.40
CA GLU A 196 7.64 0.68 -34.53
C GLU A 196 7.85 0.23 -33.07
N LYS A 197 8.22 -1.05 -32.86
CA LYS A 197 8.69 -1.54 -31.55
C LYS A 197 9.90 -0.74 -31.07
N ALA A 198 10.82 -0.41 -31.97
CA ALA A 198 11.99 0.40 -31.69
C ALA A 198 11.66 1.87 -31.34
N ARG A 199 10.63 2.46 -31.94
CA ARG A 199 10.13 3.80 -31.58
C ARG A 199 9.59 3.81 -30.16
N ARG A 200 8.69 2.87 -29.83
CA ARG A 200 8.13 2.72 -28.47
C ARG A 200 9.19 2.42 -27.43
N LEU A 201 10.20 1.62 -27.78
CA LEU A 201 11.36 1.38 -26.92
C LEU A 201 12.07 2.70 -26.56
N LYS A 202 12.34 3.57 -27.53
CA LYS A 202 12.95 4.88 -27.27
C LYS A 202 12.09 5.73 -26.35
N GLU A 203 10.78 5.75 -26.57
CA GLU A 203 9.81 6.49 -25.74
C GLU A 203 9.79 5.95 -24.30
N ALA A 204 9.75 4.63 -24.12
CA ALA A 204 9.79 3.99 -22.81
C ALA A 204 11.09 4.27 -22.05
N VAL A 205 12.23 4.17 -22.73
CA VAL A 205 13.56 4.47 -22.16
C VAL A 205 13.66 5.94 -21.78
N ALA A 206 13.11 6.86 -22.59
CA ALA A 206 13.11 8.29 -22.32
C ALA A 206 12.16 8.65 -21.16
N ALA A 207 10.92 8.17 -21.20
CA ALA A 207 9.89 8.47 -20.21
C ALA A 207 10.28 7.96 -18.82
N GLY A 208 10.85 6.75 -18.73
CA GLY A 208 11.33 6.16 -17.48
C GLY A 208 12.73 6.59 -17.07
N ARG A 209 13.40 7.46 -17.84
CA ARG A 209 14.83 7.84 -17.69
C ARG A 209 15.74 6.65 -17.39
N LEU A 210 15.47 5.50 -18.02
CA LEU A 210 16.13 4.23 -17.68
C LEU A 210 17.64 4.28 -17.93
N TYR A 211 18.09 5.21 -18.78
CA TYR A 211 19.50 5.47 -19.10
C TYR A 211 20.32 6.07 -17.95
N GLU A 212 19.70 6.62 -16.90
CA GLU A 212 20.39 7.14 -15.71
C GLU A 212 20.98 6.01 -14.83
N ASP A 213 20.52 4.78 -15.01
CA ASP A 213 21.04 3.61 -14.33
C ASP A 213 22.41 3.23 -14.92
N ALA A 214 23.48 3.43 -14.15
CA ALA A 214 24.86 3.19 -14.57
C ALA A 214 25.19 1.70 -14.77
N GLU A 215 24.43 0.81 -14.13
CA GLU A 215 24.59 -0.64 -14.24
C GLU A 215 23.58 -1.25 -15.23
N LEU A 216 22.89 -0.43 -16.02
CA LEU A 216 21.93 -0.90 -17.01
C LEU A 216 22.61 -1.78 -18.04
N THR A 217 22.13 -3.01 -18.15
CA THR A 217 22.54 -4.00 -19.15
C THR A 217 21.36 -4.29 -20.08
N LEU A 218 21.63 -4.89 -21.24
CA LEU A 218 20.58 -5.36 -22.15
C LEU A 218 19.59 -6.28 -21.41
N THR A 219 20.10 -7.20 -20.59
CA THR A 219 19.28 -8.16 -19.82
C THR A 219 18.42 -7.45 -18.78
N SER A 220 18.97 -6.51 -18.02
CA SER A 220 18.19 -5.77 -17.03
C SER A 220 17.16 -4.84 -17.67
N LEU A 221 17.47 -4.24 -18.82
CA LEU A 221 16.50 -3.46 -19.58
C LEU A 221 15.37 -4.35 -20.15
N ALA A 222 15.69 -5.53 -20.67
CA ALA A 222 14.68 -6.46 -21.19
C ALA A 222 13.69 -6.88 -20.10
N ILE A 223 14.18 -7.20 -18.90
CA ILE A 223 13.35 -7.54 -17.74
C ILE A 223 12.46 -6.36 -17.34
N LYS A 224 13.02 -5.15 -17.24
CA LYS A 224 12.25 -3.91 -16.92
C LYS A 224 11.15 -3.64 -17.94
N LEU A 225 11.36 -4.05 -19.19
CA LEU A 225 10.42 -3.84 -20.29
C LEU A 225 9.44 -5.00 -20.51
N GLY A 226 9.57 -6.10 -19.76
CA GLY A 226 8.78 -7.32 -19.95
C GLY A 226 9.11 -8.10 -21.23
N LEU A 227 10.30 -7.89 -21.80
CA LEU A 227 10.76 -8.52 -23.05
C LEU A 227 11.83 -9.57 -22.80
N HIS A 228 12.01 -10.47 -23.75
CA HIS A 228 13.16 -11.37 -23.75
C HIS A 228 14.44 -10.63 -24.22
N PRO A 229 15.64 -10.87 -23.64
CA PRO A 229 16.87 -10.17 -24.04
C PRO A 229 17.19 -10.24 -25.54
N HIS A 230 16.96 -11.41 -26.14
CA HIS A 230 17.13 -11.59 -27.59
C HIS A 230 16.14 -10.76 -28.41
N GLU A 231 14.89 -10.63 -27.96
CA GLU A 231 13.87 -9.81 -28.63
C GLU A 231 14.26 -8.33 -28.54
N LEU A 232 14.70 -7.87 -27.36
CA LEU A 232 15.18 -6.50 -27.19
C LEU A 232 16.40 -6.21 -28.09
N SER A 233 17.37 -7.12 -28.16
CA SER A 233 18.53 -6.97 -29.05
C SER A 233 18.10 -6.89 -30.52
N ARG A 234 17.14 -7.72 -30.94
CA ARG A 234 16.61 -7.70 -32.31
C ARG A 234 15.92 -6.37 -32.61
N ILE A 235 15.10 -5.87 -31.69
CA ILE A 235 14.41 -4.57 -31.85
C ILE A 235 15.43 -3.43 -31.97
N ILE A 236 16.49 -3.44 -31.16
CA ILE A 236 17.53 -2.41 -31.18
C ILE A 236 18.34 -2.49 -32.49
N ASN A 237 18.86 -3.68 -32.82
CA ASN A 237 19.70 -3.85 -34.01
C ASN A 237 18.91 -3.64 -35.30
N ASN A 238 17.75 -4.30 -35.47
CA ASN A 238 17.01 -4.24 -36.72
C ASN A 238 16.19 -2.94 -36.85
N GLY A 239 15.54 -2.53 -35.75
CA GLY A 239 14.63 -1.39 -35.75
C GLY A 239 15.33 -0.04 -35.63
N LEU A 240 16.50 0.03 -34.98
CA LEU A 240 17.27 1.28 -34.82
C LEU A 240 18.61 1.29 -35.54
N GLN A 241 19.10 0.15 -36.04
CA GLN A 241 20.43 0.02 -36.66
C GLN A 241 21.54 0.51 -35.71
N LYS A 242 21.41 0.18 -34.42
CA LYS A 242 22.35 0.54 -33.35
C LYS A 242 22.54 -0.67 -32.44
N ASN A 243 23.67 -0.70 -31.71
CA ASN A 243 23.79 -1.62 -30.59
C ASN A 243 23.17 -1.02 -29.31
N PHE A 244 23.02 -1.84 -28.26
CA PHE A 244 22.47 -1.40 -26.96
C PHE A 244 23.24 -0.23 -26.34
N ASN A 245 24.58 -0.29 -26.37
CA ASN A 245 25.42 0.75 -25.77
C ASN A 245 25.22 2.08 -26.49
N ASP A 246 25.18 2.10 -27.82
CA ASP A 246 24.99 3.30 -28.63
C ASP A 246 23.61 3.93 -28.39
N LEU A 247 22.58 3.10 -28.20
CA LEU A 247 21.25 3.56 -27.85
C LEU A 247 21.26 4.32 -26.52
N ILE A 248 21.75 3.66 -25.46
CA ILE A 248 21.73 4.21 -24.09
C ILE A 248 22.67 5.40 -23.98
N ASN A 249 23.91 5.27 -24.46
CA ASN A 249 24.90 6.34 -24.46
C ASN A 249 24.40 7.59 -25.20
N GLY A 250 23.62 7.41 -26.27
CA GLY A 250 22.99 8.54 -26.96
C GLY A 250 22.01 9.32 -26.08
N PHE A 251 21.26 8.66 -25.19
CA PHE A 251 20.44 9.35 -24.20
C PHE A 251 21.32 10.02 -23.13
N ARG A 252 22.34 9.32 -22.62
CA ARG A 252 23.23 9.85 -21.58
C ARG A 252 23.96 11.12 -22.04
N VAL A 253 24.53 11.12 -23.25
CA VAL A 253 25.22 12.31 -23.81
C VAL A 253 24.26 13.48 -23.99
N ARG A 254 23.04 13.24 -24.51
CA ARG A 254 22.03 14.29 -24.64
C ARG A 254 21.65 14.89 -23.29
N GLU A 255 21.50 14.06 -22.26
CA GLU A 255 21.17 14.53 -20.92
C GLU A 255 22.33 15.32 -20.29
N VAL A 256 23.58 14.87 -20.48
CA VAL A 256 24.77 15.65 -20.08
C VAL A 256 24.78 17.01 -20.78
N ALA A 257 24.58 17.05 -22.09
CA ALA A 257 24.56 18.30 -22.85
C ALA A 257 23.42 19.22 -22.41
N ARG A 258 22.24 18.66 -22.09
CA ARG A 258 21.11 19.41 -21.52
C ARG A 258 21.47 20.03 -20.17
N LYS A 259 22.03 19.23 -19.24
CA LYS A 259 22.47 19.69 -17.92
C LYS A 259 23.60 20.73 -17.99
N MET A 260 24.51 20.61 -18.95
CA MET A 260 25.57 21.62 -19.17
C MET A 260 25.05 23.00 -19.56
N ARG A 261 23.84 23.09 -20.13
CA ARG A 261 23.21 24.36 -20.53
C ARG A 261 22.32 24.96 -19.45
N ASP A 262 21.99 24.18 -18.42
CA ASP A 262 21.06 24.57 -17.37
C ASP A 262 21.84 25.27 -16.23
N PRO A 263 21.56 26.56 -15.94
CA PRO A 263 22.27 27.30 -14.89
C PRO A 263 22.18 26.66 -13.50
N ALA A 264 21.15 25.86 -13.24
CA ALA A 264 21.02 25.12 -11.98
C ALA A 264 22.17 24.11 -11.77
N TYR A 265 22.83 23.70 -12.86
CA TYR A 265 23.91 22.72 -12.86
C TYR A 265 25.32 23.33 -12.94
N ASP A 266 25.48 24.66 -12.92
CA ASP A 266 26.79 25.31 -13.05
C ASP A 266 27.75 24.99 -11.91
N ARG A 267 27.20 24.78 -10.71
CA ARG A 267 27.93 24.38 -9.50
C ARG A 267 28.43 22.93 -9.53
N PHE A 268 27.96 22.11 -10.48
CA PHE A 268 28.34 20.71 -10.58
C PHE A 268 29.59 20.54 -11.44
N THR A 269 30.43 19.60 -11.03
CA THR A 269 31.57 19.20 -11.86
C THR A 269 31.07 18.49 -13.11
N LEU A 270 31.83 18.60 -14.19
CA LEU A 270 31.54 17.94 -15.46
C LEU A 270 31.40 16.41 -15.29
N LEU A 271 32.24 15.83 -14.45
CA LEU A 271 32.21 14.41 -14.14
C LEU A 271 30.99 14.03 -13.30
N GLY A 272 30.58 14.88 -12.36
CA GLY A 272 29.34 14.71 -11.60
C GLY A 272 28.11 14.68 -12.51
N ILE A 273 28.01 15.61 -13.46
CA ILE A 273 26.94 15.63 -14.47
C ILE A 273 26.95 14.32 -15.29
N ALA A 274 28.11 13.82 -15.68
CA ALA A 274 28.23 12.56 -16.42
C ALA A 274 27.74 11.35 -15.61
N TYR A 275 28.13 11.25 -14.33
CA TYR A 275 27.72 10.15 -13.47
C TYR A 275 26.22 10.17 -13.14
N GLU A 276 25.63 11.36 -12.93
CA GLU A 276 24.18 11.46 -12.77
C GLU A 276 23.41 11.10 -14.03
N SER A 277 24.00 11.34 -15.20
CA SER A 277 23.44 10.92 -16.49
C SER A 277 23.71 9.44 -16.80
N GLY A 278 24.25 8.67 -15.86
CA GLY A 278 24.40 7.21 -15.95
C GLY A 278 25.74 6.70 -16.47
N PHE A 279 26.75 7.54 -16.68
CA PHE A 279 28.08 7.04 -17.00
C PHE A 279 28.74 6.37 -15.78
N ASN A 280 29.45 5.26 -16.00
CA ASN A 280 30.15 4.54 -14.93
C ASN A 280 31.65 4.85 -14.86
N SER A 281 32.23 5.48 -15.90
CA SER A 281 33.64 5.86 -15.92
C SER A 281 33.88 7.13 -16.72
N GLN A 282 34.84 7.93 -16.26
CA GLN A 282 35.31 9.13 -16.96
C GLN A 282 35.84 8.82 -18.37
N ARG A 283 36.55 7.69 -18.55
CA ARG A 283 37.12 7.31 -19.85
C ARG A 283 36.03 7.00 -20.86
N THR A 284 35.02 6.21 -20.47
CA THR A 284 33.87 5.90 -21.33
C THR A 284 33.10 7.18 -21.67
N PHE A 285 32.84 8.02 -20.67
CA PHE A 285 32.18 9.30 -20.87
C PHE A 285 32.92 10.18 -21.89
N SER A 286 34.20 10.47 -21.66
CA SER A 286 34.98 11.35 -22.53
C SER A 286 35.08 10.84 -23.96
N ARG A 287 35.27 9.54 -24.15
CA ARG A 287 35.31 8.90 -25.47
C ARG A 287 33.97 9.03 -26.20
N VAL A 288 32.90 8.56 -25.57
CA VAL A 288 31.54 8.54 -26.16
C VAL A 288 31.03 9.95 -26.43
N PHE A 289 31.28 10.89 -25.52
CA PHE A 289 30.89 12.28 -25.71
C PHE A 289 31.61 12.91 -26.90
N LYS A 290 32.91 12.67 -27.06
CA LYS A 290 33.70 13.15 -28.21
C LYS A 290 33.23 12.51 -29.52
N GLU A 291 32.98 11.20 -29.53
CA GLU A 291 32.46 10.48 -30.70
C GLU A 291 31.10 11.05 -31.16
N MET A 292 30.21 11.40 -30.22
CA MET A 292 28.88 11.88 -30.54
C MET A 292 28.79 13.38 -30.84
N THR A 293 29.63 14.21 -30.23
CA THR A 293 29.55 15.68 -30.33
C THR A 293 30.70 16.29 -31.14
N GLY A 294 31.71 15.50 -31.51
CA GLY A 294 32.93 15.93 -32.18
C GLY A 294 33.94 16.66 -31.29
N LYS A 295 33.53 17.08 -30.08
CA LYS A 295 34.33 17.91 -29.16
C LYS A 295 34.54 17.21 -27.82
N SER A 296 35.63 17.55 -27.12
CA SER A 296 35.79 17.05 -25.76
C SER A 296 34.71 17.66 -24.82
N PRO A 297 34.30 16.97 -23.74
CA PRO A 297 33.31 17.51 -22.82
C PRO A 297 33.66 18.88 -22.23
N VAL A 298 34.95 19.11 -21.95
CA VAL A 298 35.46 20.37 -21.40
C VAL A 298 35.37 21.48 -22.44
N GLU A 299 35.82 21.18 -23.66
CA GLU A 299 35.73 22.10 -24.80
C GLU A 299 34.27 22.45 -25.13
N TYR A 300 33.36 21.48 -25.07
CA TYR A 300 31.93 21.70 -25.24
C TYR A 300 31.37 22.66 -24.18
N LYS A 301 31.69 22.43 -22.89
CA LYS A 301 31.25 23.33 -21.80
C LYS A 301 31.85 24.75 -21.94
N ASN A 302 33.10 24.87 -22.35
CA ASN A 302 33.74 26.16 -22.57
C ASN A 302 33.16 26.92 -23.78
N ASN A 303 32.78 26.21 -24.83
CA ASN A 303 32.08 26.80 -25.97
C ASN A 303 30.67 27.29 -25.58
N LEU A 304 29.93 26.55 -24.73
CA LEU A 304 28.66 27.03 -24.19
C LEU A 304 28.81 28.31 -23.34
N LYS A 305 29.90 28.42 -22.58
CA LYS A 305 30.23 29.67 -21.85
C LYS A 305 30.66 30.82 -22.76
N LYS A 306 31.24 30.52 -23.93
CA LYS A 306 31.54 31.52 -24.98
C LYS A 306 30.30 31.97 -25.75
N GLU A 307 29.28 31.11 -25.85
CA GLU A 307 27.99 31.43 -26.48
C GLU A 307 27.10 32.32 -25.60
N TRP A 308 27.36 32.41 -24.29
CA TRP A 308 26.85 33.51 -23.46
C TRP A 308 27.69 34.76 -23.71
N PRO A 309 27.09 35.88 -24.13
CA PRO A 309 27.86 36.99 -24.67
C PRO A 309 28.68 37.67 -23.56
N ASN A 310 30.00 37.59 -23.69
CA ASN A 310 30.85 38.74 -23.41
C ASN A 310 31.29 39.26 -24.79
N ASP A 311 30.50 40.19 -25.31
CA ASP A 311 30.70 41.04 -26.50
C ASP A 311 30.86 40.41 -27.90
N LYS A 312 30.01 40.94 -28.81
CA LYS A 312 30.07 41.00 -30.30
C LYS A 312 29.38 39.91 -31.15
N LEU A 313 28.20 40.30 -31.65
CA LEU A 313 27.63 40.19 -33.01
C LEU A 313 28.11 39.05 -33.95
N ALA A 314 27.22 38.09 -34.27
CA ALA A 314 26.89 37.62 -35.64
C ALA A 314 25.82 36.49 -35.64
N THR A 315 25.06 36.39 -36.74
CA THR A 315 23.83 35.61 -36.97
C THR A 315 24.02 34.10 -37.19
N PRO A 316 23.02 33.23 -36.90
CA PRO A 316 23.13 31.79 -37.14
C PRO A 316 22.72 31.39 -38.57
N SER A 317 23.58 30.58 -39.20
CA SER A 317 23.38 29.92 -40.48
C SER A 317 22.45 28.71 -40.37
N ASN A 318 21.63 28.53 -41.41
CA ASN A 318 20.51 27.61 -41.55
C ASN A 318 20.99 26.23 -42.06
N SER A 319 20.49 25.12 -41.51
CA SER A 319 20.68 23.79 -42.10
C SER A 319 19.53 22.84 -41.73
N ARG A 320 18.69 22.53 -42.72
CA ARG A 320 17.58 21.55 -42.68
C ARG A 320 18.13 20.12 -42.88
N PRO A 321 17.51 19.06 -42.30
CA PRO A 321 17.86 17.69 -42.62
C PRO A 321 17.11 17.17 -43.87
N VAL A 322 17.85 16.46 -44.71
CA VAL A 322 17.43 15.81 -45.96
C VAL A 322 16.64 14.52 -45.67
N ILE A 323 15.49 14.38 -46.33
CA ILE A 323 14.65 13.17 -46.34
C ILE A 323 15.15 12.24 -47.46
N LEU A 324 15.38 10.96 -47.17
CA LEU A 324 15.49 9.91 -48.19
C LEU A 324 14.46 8.82 -47.93
N ARG A 325 13.54 8.71 -48.90
CA ARG A 325 12.42 7.76 -49.02
C ARG A 325 12.88 6.58 -49.85
N GLN A 326 12.48 5.36 -49.50
CA GLN A 326 12.47 4.23 -50.44
C GLN A 326 11.30 3.27 -50.11
N GLU A 327 10.55 2.91 -51.15
CA GLU A 327 9.31 2.11 -51.16
C GLU A 327 9.61 0.61 -51.37
N SER A 328 8.91 -0.27 -50.63
CA SER A 328 7.97 -1.35 -51.08
C SER A 328 8.62 -2.77 -51.10
N PRO A 329 7.88 -3.92 -51.09
CA PRO A 329 6.42 -4.17 -51.05
C PRO A 329 5.93 -5.16 -49.94
N LEU A 330 4.60 -5.32 -49.87
CA LEU A 330 3.78 -6.19 -48.99
C LEU A 330 3.63 -7.63 -49.51
N VAL A 331 3.89 -8.65 -48.68
CA VAL A 331 3.32 -10.03 -48.68
C VAL A 331 3.58 -10.57 -47.25
N GLY A 332 2.66 -11.07 -46.41
CA GLY A 332 1.57 -12.02 -46.55
C GLY A 332 1.77 -13.14 -45.52
N VAL A 333 0.69 -13.57 -44.84
CA VAL A 333 0.46 -14.85 -44.09
C VAL A 333 0.06 -14.67 -42.61
N PHE A 334 -1.25 -14.82 -42.38
CA PHE A 334 -1.89 -15.03 -41.08
C PHE A 334 -1.64 -16.46 -40.59
N LYS A 335 -1.40 -16.64 -39.28
CA LYS A 335 -1.55 -17.94 -38.61
C LYS A 335 -2.35 -17.74 -37.32
N THR A 336 -3.56 -18.29 -37.28
CA THR A 336 -4.47 -18.25 -36.13
C THR A 336 -4.01 -19.26 -35.08
N THR A 337 -3.55 -18.79 -33.92
CA THR A 337 -3.14 -19.65 -32.80
C THR A 337 -4.35 -20.04 -31.93
N LYS A 338 -4.49 -21.34 -31.64
CA LYS A 338 -5.51 -21.93 -30.75
C LYS A 338 -5.50 -21.29 -29.36
N ARG A 339 -6.64 -20.70 -28.95
CA ARG A 339 -6.87 -19.92 -27.72
C ARG A 339 -6.71 -20.72 -26.41
N ASN A 340 -6.85 -22.04 -26.45
CA ASN A 340 -6.85 -22.89 -25.24
C ASN A 340 -5.45 -23.14 -24.62
N ILE A 341 -4.35 -22.85 -25.34
CA ILE A 341 -2.98 -23.02 -24.81
C ILE A 341 -2.59 -21.89 -23.85
N MET A 342 -3.28 -20.74 -23.91
CA MET A 342 -2.89 -19.54 -23.18
C MET A 342 -3.32 -19.55 -21.71
N ILE A 343 -4.55 -20.00 -21.38
CA ILE A 343 -5.08 -20.00 -20.00
C ILE A 343 -4.22 -20.85 -19.06
N ARG A 344 -3.84 -22.07 -19.49
CA ARG A 344 -2.95 -22.95 -18.71
C ARG A 344 -1.57 -22.32 -18.48
N ASN A 345 -1.06 -21.58 -19.45
CA ASN A 345 0.18 -20.84 -19.31
C ASN A 345 0.02 -19.67 -18.34
N TYR A 346 -1.09 -18.93 -18.38
CA TYR A 346 -1.37 -17.89 -17.39
C TYR A 346 -1.48 -18.44 -15.97
N PHE A 347 -2.20 -19.55 -15.75
CA PHE A 347 -2.24 -20.21 -14.44
C PHE A 347 -0.86 -20.70 -13.99
N LYS A 348 -0.07 -21.27 -14.89
CA LYS A 348 1.30 -21.73 -14.60
C LYS A 348 2.24 -20.57 -14.28
N ILE A 349 2.11 -19.44 -14.97
CA ILE A 349 2.87 -18.21 -14.73
C ILE A 349 2.43 -17.58 -13.40
N ALA A 350 1.13 -17.49 -13.14
CA ALA A 350 0.57 -16.99 -11.89
C ALA A 350 1.05 -17.82 -10.70
N TYR A 351 0.96 -19.16 -10.78
CA TYR A 351 1.44 -20.06 -9.74
C TYR A 351 2.94 -19.91 -9.47
N ARG A 352 3.78 -19.88 -10.52
CA ARG A 352 5.22 -19.64 -10.38
C ARG A 352 5.55 -18.27 -9.81
N SER A 353 4.74 -17.27 -10.12
CA SER A 353 4.89 -15.90 -9.57
C SER A 353 4.52 -15.86 -8.08
N LEU A 354 3.40 -16.49 -7.71
CA LEU A 354 2.95 -16.63 -6.32
C LEU A 354 3.97 -17.40 -5.49
N SER A 355 4.51 -18.52 -6.00
CA SER A 355 5.50 -19.31 -5.27
C SER A 355 6.84 -18.59 -5.10
N ARG A 356 7.21 -17.70 -6.04
CA ARG A 356 8.45 -16.91 -5.96
C ARG A 356 8.37 -15.76 -4.95
N ASN A 357 7.17 -15.19 -4.74
CA ASN A 357 6.91 -14.10 -3.80
C ASN A 357 5.93 -14.53 -2.68
N SER A 358 6.09 -15.75 -2.18
CA SER A 358 5.09 -16.43 -1.33
C SER A 358 4.61 -15.63 -0.13
N GLY A 359 5.50 -14.94 0.59
CA GLY A 359 5.12 -14.12 1.75
C GLY A 359 4.18 -12.96 1.40
N LEU A 360 4.47 -12.21 0.33
CA LEU A 360 3.65 -11.09 -0.12
C LEU A 360 2.30 -11.57 -0.70
N SER A 361 2.32 -12.66 -1.46
CA SER A 361 1.11 -13.24 -2.04
C SER A 361 0.16 -13.76 -0.96
N ILE A 362 0.67 -14.40 0.09
CA ILE A 362 -0.14 -14.89 1.22
C ILE A 362 -0.86 -13.71 1.88
N ILE A 363 -0.15 -12.63 2.21
CA ILE A 363 -0.75 -11.46 2.89
C ILE A 363 -1.90 -10.88 2.06
N ASN A 364 -1.68 -10.66 0.76
CA ASN A 364 -2.68 -10.04 -0.11
C ASN A 364 -3.89 -10.96 -0.37
N ILE A 365 -3.68 -12.27 -0.50
CA ILE A 365 -4.78 -13.23 -0.72
C ILE A 365 -5.59 -13.38 0.56
N SER A 366 -4.93 -13.52 1.72
CA SER A 366 -5.61 -13.66 3.00
C SER A 366 -6.41 -12.41 3.37
N SER A 367 -5.88 -11.21 3.15
CA SER A 367 -6.62 -9.97 3.44
C SER A 367 -7.86 -9.82 2.56
N LEU A 368 -7.76 -10.15 1.28
CA LEU A 368 -8.89 -10.15 0.36
C LEU A 368 -9.93 -11.20 0.75
N ALA A 369 -9.49 -12.43 1.08
CA ALA A 369 -10.37 -13.51 1.48
C ALA A 369 -11.13 -13.20 2.77
N ILE A 370 -10.43 -12.65 3.79
CA ILE A 370 -11.05 -12.22 5.05
C ILE A 370 -12.07 -11.10 4.78
N GLY A 371 -11.73 -10.11 3.96
CA GLY A 371 -12.66 -9.02 3.60
C GLY A 371 -13.93 -9.53 2.91
N MET A 372 -13.78 -10.43 1.93
CA MET A 372 -14.92 -11.07 1.27
C MET A 372 -15.75 -11.92 2.24
N ALA A 373 -15.11 -12.68 3.12
CA ALA A 373 -15.81 -13.49 4.12
C ALA A 373 -16.61 -12.62 5.10
N CYS A 374 -16.06 -11.50 5.58
CA CYS A 374 -16.77 -10.56 6.44
C CYS A 374 -18.02 -9.98 5.75
N VAL A 375 -17.90 -9.55 4.49
CA VAL A 375 -19.04 -9.03 3.72
C VAL A 375 -20.10 -10.11 3.52
N LEU A 376 -19.70 -11.34 3.20
CA LEU A 376 -20.61 -12.46 3.05
C LEU A 376 -21.32 -12.81 4.36
N LEU A 377 -20.60 -12.85 5.48
CA LEU A 377 -21.20 -13.13 6.79
C LEU A 377 -22.19 -12.04 7.22
N ILE A 378 -21.85 -10.77 7.01
CA ILE A 378 -22.78 -9.66 7.26
C ILE A 378 -24.00 -9.77 6.34
N GLY A 379 -23.81 -10.10 5.06
CA GLY A 379 -24.90 -10.30 4.11
C GLY A 379 -25.82 -11.46 4.50
N LEU A 380 -25.24 -12.58 4.96
CA LEU A 380 -25.99 -13.72 5.47
C LEU A 380 -26.76 -13.36 6.75
N TYR A 381 -26.14 -12.62 7.67
CA TYR A 381 -26.79 -12.15 8.88
C TYR A 381 -27.98 -11.22 8.57
N ILE A 382 -27.78 -10.23 7.68
CA ILE A 382 -28.88 -9.35 7.24
C ILE A 382 -29.97 -10.16 6.55
N GLY A 383 -29.61 -11.15 5.73
CA GLY A 383 -30.56 -12.03 5.06
C GLY A 383 -31.38 -12.87 6.03
N ASP A 384 -30.77 -13.36 7.11
CA ASP A 384 -31.42 -14.11 8.17
C ASP A 384 -32.38 -13.23 8.98
N GLU A 385 -31.92 -12.05 9.41
CA GLU A 385 -32.74 -11.06 10.14
C GLU A 385 -33.95 -10.58 9.32
N LEU A 386 -33.79 -10.34 8.02
CA LEU A 386 -34.92 -9.97 7.14
C LEU A 386 -35.82 -11.15 6.75
N GLY A 387 -35.33 -12.38 6.92
CA GLY A 387 -36.04 -13.62 6.61
C GLY A 387 -36.85 -14.17 7.78
N TYR A 388 -36.64 -13.65 9.00
CA TYR A 388 -37.15 -14.20 10.25
C TYR A 388 -38.67 -14.46 10.25
N ASP A 389 -39.48 -13.53 9.73
CA ASP A 389 -40.94 -13.63 9.78
C ASP A 389 -41.60 -14.30 8.56
N ARG A 390 -40.82 -14.79 7.59
CA ARG A 390 -41.34 -15.35 6.33
C ARG A 390 -41.67 -16.85 6.38
N PHE A 391 -41.66 -17.46 7.57
CA PHE A 391 -41.86 -18.89 7.73
C PHE A 391 -43.31 -19.36 7.52
N PHE A 392 -44.29 -18.45 7.60
CA PHE A 392 -45.70 -18.78 7.36
C PHE A 392 -46.11 -18.63 5.90
N LYS A 393 -46.92 -19.56 5.41
CA LYS A 393 -47.61 -19.42 4.11
C LYS A 393 -48.54 -18.20 4.19
N ASN A 394 -48.41 -17.26 3.24
CA ASN A 394 -49.09 -15.95 3.24
C ASN A 394 -48.68 -15.00 4.38
N ALA A 395 -47.42 -15.01 4.81
CA ALA A 395 -46.90 -14.12 5.85
C ALA A 395 -47.27 -12.63 5.65
N GLU A 396 -47.35 -12.15 4.39
CA GLU A 396 -47.76 -10.78 4.07
C GLU A 396 -49.18 -10.39 4.52
N ARG A 397 -50.03 -11.38 4.82
CA ARG A 397 -51.42 -11.19 5.29
C ARG A 397 -51.58 -11.42 6.80
N ILE A 398 -50.49 -11.72 7.51
CA ILE A 398 -50.49 -11.98 8.94
C ILE A 398 -49.99 -10.75 9.66
N TYR A 399 -50.80 -10.20 10.56
CA TYR A 399 -50.47 -8.99 11.29
C TYR A 399 -50.57 -9.22 12.80
N ARG A 400 -49.64 -8.63 13.56
CA ARG A 400 -49.73 -8.56 15.03
C ARG A 400 -50.33 -7.23 15.45
N VAL A 401 -51.43 -7.31 16.20
CA VAL A 401 -52.05 -6.13 16.81
C VAL A 401 -51.30 -5.78 18.09
N ASN A 402 -50.80 -4.55 18.19
CA ASN A 402 -50.12 -4.01 19.37
C ASN A 402 -51.00 -2.92 20.00
N ILE A 403 -50.87 -2.70 21.30
CA ILE A 403 -51.48 -1.53 21.95
C ILE A 403 -50.51 -0.36 21.82
N HIS A 404 -51.04 0.78 21.42
CA HIS A 404 -50.38 2.08 21.56
C HIS A 404 -51.30 2.96 22.41
N GLU A 405 -50.86 3.22 23.64
CA GLU A 405 -51.56 4.07 24.58
C GLU A 405 -50.75 5.36 24.76
N LYS A 406 -51.42 6.50 24.71
CA LYS A 406 -50.80 7.81 24.89
C LYS A 406 -51.46 8.51 26.06
N ASP A 407 -50.73 8.64 27.16
CA ASP A 407 -51.15 9.34 28.36
C ASP A 407 -50.31 10.62 28.52
N GLY A 408 -50.87 11.74 28.08
CA GLY A 408 -50.17 13.03 28.04
C GLY A 408 -48.89 12.98 27.20
N ASN A 409 -47.74 13.11 27.86
CA ASN A 409 -46.41 13.02 27.24
C ASN A 409 -45.79 11.61 27.26
N ASN A 410 -46.43 10.64 27.91
CA ASN A 410 -45.97 9.26 27.93
C ASN A 410 -46.66 8.45 26.83
N GLU A 411 -45.85 7.78 26.02
CA GLU A 411 -46.31 6.79 25.04
C GLU A 411 -45.96 5.39 25.55
N PHE A 412 -46.96 4.53 25.66
CA PHE A 412 -46.83 3.13 26.05
C PHE A 412 -47.17 2.25 24.85
N ILE A 413 -46.18 1.46 24.42
CA ILE A 413 -46.33 0.50 23.32
C ILE A 413 -46.14 -0.90 23.88
N ALA A 414 -47.15 -1.74 23.72
CA ALA A 414 -47.14 -3.11 24.21
C ALA A 414 -47.45 -4.13 23.10
N ALA A 415 -46.69 -5.22 23.08
CA ALA A 415 -46.86 -6.34 22.15
C ALA A 415 -47.93 -7.36 22.57
N HIS A 416 -48.81 -6.98 23.50
CA HIS A 416 -49.92 -7.79 23.99
C HIS A 416 -51.20 -6.98 23.89
N THR A 417 -52.33 -7.66 23.66
CA THR A 417 -53.67 -7.06 23.63
C THR A 417 -54.59 -7.74 24.63
N PRO A 418 -55.59 -7.05 25.20
CA PRO A 418 -56.58 -7.69 26.05
C PRO A 418 -57.27 -8.87 25.35
N PRO A 419 -57.70 -9.89 26.12
CA PRO A 419 -58.37 -11.07 25.59
C PRO A 419 -59.48 -10.87 24.54
N PRO A 420 -60.40 -9.89 24.68
CA PRO A 420 -61.52 -9.75 23.75
C PRO A 420 -61.16 -9.09 22.42
N VAL A 421 -59.98 -8.48 22.27
CA VAL A 421 -59.65 -7.66 21.10
C VAL A 421 -59.72 -8.46 19.80
N GLY A 422 -59.19 -9.68 19.77
CA GLY A 422 -59.23 -10.51 18.55
C GLY A 422 -60.65 -10.82 18.08
N ALA A 423 -61.54 -11.18 19.02
CA ALA A 423 -62.94 -11.47 18.72
C ALA A 423 -63.70 -10.21 18.26
N ALA A 424 -63.45 -9.08 18.94
CA ALA A 424 -64.05 -7.80 18.58
C ALA A 424 -63.63 -7.36 17.16
N LEU A 425 -62.34 -7.47 16.83
CA LEU A 425 -61.82 -7.14 15.51
C LEU A 425 -62.43 -8.01 14.40
N GLN A 426 -62.48 -9.33 14.60
CA GLN A 426 -63.10 -10.23 13.61
C GLN A 426 -64.59 -9.94 13.41
N SER A 427 -65.32 -9.55 14.46
CA SER A 427 -66.74 -9.21 14.36
C SER A 427 -66.99 -7.84 13.72
N GLY A 428 -66.06 -6.89 13.89
CA GLY A 428 -66.20 -5.51 13.43
C GLY A 428 -65.67 -5.25 12.01
N PHE A 429 -64.74 -6.09 11.54
CA PHE A 429 -64.03 -5.89 10.27
C PHE A 429 -64.09 -7.16 9.40
N PRO A 430 -64.88 -7.18 8.31
CA PRO A 430 -65.03 -8.34 7.45
C PRO A 430 -63.75 -8.72 6.68
N GLU A 431 -62.75 -7.83 6.62
CA GLU A 431 -61.43 -8.10 6.03
C GLU A 431 -60.59 -9.07 6.88
N ILE A 432 -60.96 -9.30 8.13
CA ILE A 432 -60.25 -10.18 9.06
C ILE A 432 -60.84 -11.60 8.97
N GLU A 433 -60.20 -12.47 8.20
CA GLU A 433 -60.66 -13.85 7.99
C GLU A 433 -60.61 -14.70 9.27
N SER A 434 -59.54 -14.58 10.05
CA SER A 434 -59.33 -15.35 11.28
C SER A 434 -58.38 -14.64 12.24
N TYR A 435 -58.44 -15.00 13.53
CA TYR A 435 -57.50 -14.53 14.54
C TYR A 435 -56.99 -15.70 15.38
N THR A 436 -55.79 -15.52 15.94
CA THR A 436 -55.21 -16.43 16.93
C THR A 436 -54.59 -15.62 18.07
N ARG A 437 -54.33 -16.27 19.19
CA ARG A 437 -53.75 -15.64 20.38
C ARG A 437 -52.43 -16.31 20.71
N ILE A 438 -51.42 -15.48 20.94
CA ILE A 438 -50.11 -15.91 21.40
C ILE A 438 -50.10 -15.75 22.92
N TYR A 439 -49.86 -16.84 23.63
CA TYR A 439 -49.72 -16.87 25.08
C TYR A 439 -48.30 -17.26 25.44
N GLN A 440 -47.76 -16.68 26.50
CA GLN A 440 -46.43 -17.07 26.97
C GLN A 440 -46.53 -18.41 27.73
N PRO A 441 -45.54 -19.30 27.61
CA PRO A 441 -45.48 -20.51 28.43
C PRO A 441 -45.53 -20.13 29.92
N GLY A 442 -46.59 -20.54 30.61
CA GLY A 442 -46.84 -20.19 32.02
C GLY A 442 -48.14 -19.43 32.28
N ASP A 443 -48.77 -18.87 31.25
CA ASP A 443 -50.06 -18.17 31.38
C ASP A 443 -51.18 -19.15 31.76
N GLN A 444 -51.83 -18.92 32.92
CA GLN A 444 -53.00 -19.68 33.32
C GLN A 444 -54.25 -19.13 32.62
N VAL A 445 -54.80 -19.89 31.68
CA VAL A 445 -56.09 -19.56 31.06
C VAL A 445 -57.22 -20.01 31.99
N VAL A 446 -58.01 -19.06 32.48
CA VAL A 446 -59.15 -19.32 33.36
C VAL A 446 -60.43 -18.95 32.64
N HIS A 447 -61.37 -19.90 32.52
CA HIS A 447 -62.67 -19.66 31.91
C HIS A 447 -63.71 -19.46 33.02
N LEU A 448 -64.32 -18.28 33.08
CA LEU A 448 -65.38 -17.96 34.03
C LEU A 448 -66.73 -18.27 33.37
N THR A 449 -67.47 -19.24 33.90
CA THR A 449 -68.91 -19.38 33.63
C THR A 449 -69.66 -18.81 34.83
N GLY A 450 -70.88 -18.29 34.61
CA GLY A 450 -71.70 -17.60 35.64
C GLY A 450 -72.04 -18.40 36.91
N MET A 451 -71.49 -19.60 37.09
CA MET A 451 -71.63 -20.45 38.29
C MET A 451 -70.28 -20.87 38.90
N GLY A 452 -69.15 -20.22 38.54
CA GLY A 452 -67.87 -20.41 39.22
C GLY A 452 -66.64 -20.45 38.30
N ILE A 453 -65.46 -20.47 38.94
CA ILE A 453 -64.15 -20.52 38.27
C ILE A 453 -63.86 -21.95 37.81
N VAL A 454 -63.92 -22.21 36.51
CA VAL A 454 -63.44 -23.49 35.95
C VAL A 454 -61.98 -23.31 35.51
N LYS A 455 -61.04 -23.79 36.34
CA LYS A 455 -59.63 -23.95 35.94
C LYS A 455 -59.52 -25.13 34.98
N ARG A 456 -59.27 -24.87 33.69
CA ARG A 456 -58.89 -25.94 32.75
C ARG A 456 -57.37 -26.09 32.78
N LEU A 457 -56.88 -27.02 33.61
CA LEU A 457 -55.48 -27.46 33.58
C LEU A 457 -55.26 -28.40 32.40
N SER A 458 -54.57 -27.89 31.39
CA SER A 458 -53.72 -28.58 30.42
C SER A 458 -53.88 -27.89 29.07
N THR A 459 -53.05 -26.88 28.83
CA THR A 459 -52.60 -26.62 27.47
C THR A 459 -51.72 -27.81 27.09
N LYS A 460 -52.34 -28.86 26.52
CA LYS A 460 -51.63 -29.63 25.50
C LYS A 460 -51.28 -28.61 24.43
N ILE A 461 -50.04 -28.18 24.43
CA ILE A 461 -49.42 -27.49 23.31
C ILE A 461 -49.58 -28.44 22.12
N VAL A 462 -50.57 -28.20 21.26
CA VAL A 462 -50.52 -28.68 19.88
C VAL A 462 -49.83 -27.58 19.08
N CYS A 463 -48.55 -27.37 19.38
CA CYS A 463 -47.59 -27.12 18.32
C CYS A 463 -47.13 -28.51 17.87
N GLN A 464 -47.97 -29.20 17.10
CA GLN A 464 -47.49 -30.31 16.31
C GLN A 464 -46.95 -29.75 15.00
N LEU A 465 -45.76 -29.17 15.11
CA LEU A 465 -44.73 -29.17 14.08
C LEU A 465 -43.40 -29.23 14.83
N THR A 466 -43.07 -30.46 15.22
CA THR A 466 -41.71 -31.01 15.40
C THR A 466 -40.73 -30.26 14.47
N LEU A 467 -39.72 -29.54 14.95
CA LEU A 467 -38.50 -30.09 15.57
C LEU A 467 -37.67 -28.95 16.23
N THR A 468 -37.30 -29.17 17.49
CA THR A 468 -36.03 -28.82 18.15
C THR A 468 -35.42 -27.41 18.07
N SER A 469 -35.38 -26.77 19.25
CA SER A 469 -34.46 -25.74 19.79
C SER A 469 -34.39 -24.33 19.17
N CYS A 470 -34.85 -23.30 19.90
CA CYS A 470 -34.02 -22.26 20.57
C CYS A 470 -34.82 -21.02 21.04
N ASN A 471 -34.15 -20.18 21.85
CA ASN A 471 -34.64 -19.13 22.76
C ASN A 471 -35.15 -17.81 22.12
N PHE A 472 -36.17 -17.24 22.79
CA PHE A 472 -36.59 -15.83 23.04
C PHE A 472 -36.15 -14.58 22.22
N SER A 473 -37.18 -13.75 21.94
CA SER A 473 -37.31 -12.26 21.91
C SER A 473 -36.88 -11.47 20.65
N ALA A 474 -37.58 -10.48 20.07
CA ALA A 474 -38.96 -9.92 20.08
C ALA A 474 -39.05 -8.76 19.02
N ILE A 475 -40.25 -8.52 18.42
CA ILE A 475 -40.71 -7.37 17.55
C ILE A 475 -40.28 -7.43 16.06
N PRO A 476 -41.05 -6.88 15.08
CA PRO A 476 -42.47 -7.01 14.70
C PRO A 476 -42.63 -8.24 13.76
N CYS A 477 -43.76 -8.42 13.04
CA CYS A 477 -43.87 -9.45 11.99
C CYS A 477 -43.27 -8.97 10.66
#